data_AF-A0A372M1J8-F1
#
_entry.id   AF-A0A372M1J8-F1
#
_cell.length_a   1.000
_cell.length_b   1.000
_cell.length_c   1.000
_cell.angle_alpha   90.00
_cell.angle_beta   90.00
_cell.angle_gamma   90.00
#
_symmetry.space_group_name_H-M   'P 1'
#
loop_
_entity.id
_entity.type
_entity.pdbx_description
1 polymer ?
#
loop_
_entity_poly.entity_id
_entity_poly.type
_entity_poly.pdbx_seq_one_letter_code
_entity_poly.pdbx_strand_id
1 'polypeptide(L)'
;MHSEPETLQQVVEVMQQLGFGESDLTELTEETRIAEDLGIDSTELVEIVVALERRFSISIDADAEDAVVTFGDLVDRVVRLRHDATRAVAAAVKG
;
A
#
# COMPACT_ATOMS: atom_id res chain seq x y z
N MET A 1 -14.03 -6.14 -5.18
CA MET A 1 -13.67 -4.91 -4.44
C MET A 1 -13.30 -3.90 -5.52
N HIS A 2 -13.87 -2.70 -5.47
CA HIS A 2 -13.52 -1.66 -6.44
C HIS A 2 -12.29 -0.95 -5.90
N SER A 3 -11.17 -1.11 -6.57
CA SER A 3 -9.92 -0.42 -6.28
C SER A 3 -10.23 1.08 -6.26
N GLU A 4 -10.10 1.71 -5.09
CA GLU A 4 -10.33 3.15 -4.94
C GLU A 4 -9.24 3.86 -5.75
N PRO A 5 -9.58 4.54 -6.88
CA PRO A 5 -8.57 5.11 -7.78
C PRO A 5 -7.70 6.15 -7.05
N GLU A 6 -8.25 6.83 -6.06
CA GLU A 6 -7.52 7.76 -5.20
C GLU A 6 -6.47 7.05 -4.32
N THR A 7 -6.79 5.87 -3.77
CA THR A 7 -5.81 5.12 -2.95
C THR A 7 -4.68 4.63 -3.82
N LEU A 8 -4.99 4.08 -5.00
CA LEU A 8 -3.97 3.64 -5.96
C LEU A 8 -3.03 4.79 -6.32
N GLN A 9 -3.57 5.95 -6.67
CA GLN A 9 -2.76 7.11 -7.00
C GLN A 9 -1.88 7.55 -5.83
N GLN A 10 -2.39 7.52 -4.60
CA GLN A 10 -1.61 7.86 -3.41
C GLN A 10 -0.52 6.84 -3.08
N VAL A 11 -0.74 5.54 -3.35
CA VAL A 11 0.32 4.54 -3.23
C VAL A 11 1.42 4.82 -4.24
N VAL A 12 1.06 5.13 -5.49
CA VAL A 12 2.03 5.51 -6.54
C VAL A 12 2.81 6.76 -6.14
N GLU A 13 2.17 7.79 -5.61
CA GLU A 13 2.84 9.00 -5.11
C GLU A 13 3.87 8.69 -4.01
N VAL A 14 3.53 7.77 -3.09
CA VAL A 14 4.47 7.35 -2.04
C VAL A 14 5.68 6.66 -2.64
N MET A 15 5.50 5.78 -3.62
CA MET A 15 6.62 5.15 -4.32
C MET A 15 7.46 6.20 -5.07
N GLN A 16 6.86 7.18 -5.75
CA GLN A 16 7.62 8.28 -6.38
C GLN A 16 8.50 9.03 -5.37
N GLN A 17 7.98 9.28 -4.15
CA GLN A 17 8.73 9.96 -3.10
C GLN A 17 9.92 9.15 -2.57
N LEU A 18 9.87 7.82 -2.67
CA LEU A 18 10.98 6.93 -2.33
C LEU A 18 12.02 6.82 -3.45
N GLY A 19 11.76 7.41 -4.62
CA GLY A 19 12.70 7.47 -5.74
C GLY A 19 12.42 6.46 -6.85
N PHE A 20 11.29 5.77 -6.82
CA PHE A 20 10.86 4.90 -7.93
C PHE A 20 10.59 5.73 -9.20
N GLY A 21 11.10 5.25 -10.33
CA GLY A 21 11.05 5.96 -11.60
C GLY A 21 9.63 6.08 -12.15
N GLU A 22 9.34 7.18 -12.84
CA GLU A 22 8.01 7.40 -13.43
C GLU A 22 7.64 6.29 -14.44
N SER A 23 8.62 5.77 -15.17
CA SER A 23 8.45 4.65 -16.11
C SER A 23 7.93 3.38 -15.43
N ASP A 24 8.55 2.98 -14.31
CA ASP A 24 8.16 1.77 -13.55
C ASP A 24 6.74 1.89 -13.01
N LEU A 25 6.34 3.12 -12.67
CA LEU A 25 5.03 3.43 -12.08
C LEU A 25 3.92 3.59 -13.13
N THR A 26 4.27 3.95 -14.37
CA THR A 26 3.29 4.06 -15.48
C THR A 26 2.81 2.73 -16.01
N GLU A 27 3.57 1.65 -15.80
CA GLU A 27 3.23 0.29 -16.25
C GLU A 27 2.66 -0.57 -15.11
N LEU A 28 2.43 0.01 -13.92
CA LEU A 28 1.86 -0.71 -12.79
C LEU A 28 0.42 -1.16 -13.08
N THR A 29 0.19 -2.44 -12.86
CA THR A 29 -1.11 -3.08 -12.87
C THR A 29 -1.35 -3.80 -11.54
N GLU A 30 -2.59 -4.18 -11.26
CA GLU A 30 -2.90 -4.96 -10.06
C GLU A 30 -2.16 -6.32 -10.04
N GLU A 31 -1.80 -6.85 -11.21
CA GLU A 31 -1.11 -8.13 -11.37
C GLU A 31 0.43 -8.00 -11.25
N THR A 32 0.96 -6.77 -11.28
CA THR A 32 2.40 -6.53 -11.22
C THR A 32 2.97 -7.05 -9.91
N ARG A 33 3.95 -7.95 -9.98
CA ARG A 33 4.62 -8.57 -8.82
C ARG A 33 5.72 -7.66 -8.32
N ILE A 34 5.66 -7.30 -7.05
CA ILE A 34 6.54 -6.29 -6.47
C ILE A 34 8.01 -6.71 -6.56
N ALA A 35 8.33 -7.93 -6.11
CA ALA A 35 9.71 -8.41 -6.13
C ALA A 35 10.20 -8.79 -7.55
N GLU A 36 9.34 -9.44 -8.36
CA GLU A 36 9.77 -9.99 -9.65
C GLU A 36 9.75 -8.98 -10.80
N ASP A 37 8.72 -8.11 -10.87
CA ASP A 37 8.54 -7.19 -11.99
C ASP A 37 9.17 -5.82 -11.74
N LEU A 38 9.19 -5.35 -10.48
CA LEU A 38 9.78 -4.05 -10.11
C LEU A 38 11.20 -4.18 -9.55
N GLY A 39 11.68 -5.41 -9.33
CA GLY A 39 13.01 -5.66 -8.78
C GLY A 39 13.19 -5.15 -7.35
N ILE A 40 12.09 -5.02 -6.60
CA ILE A 40 12.09 -4.51 -5.23
C ILE A 40 12.56 -5.61 -4.27
N ASP A 41 13.63 -5.33 -3.52
CA ASP A 41 14.11 -6.21 -2.46
C ASP A 41 13.29 -6.06 -1.17
N SER A 42 13.45 -7.00 -0.24
CA SER A 42 12.71 -6.99 1.04
C SER A 42 12.94 -5.72 1.88
N THR A 43 14.12 -5.10 1.78
CA THR A 43 14.41 -3.82 2.47
C THR A 43 13.57 -2.69 1.90
N GLU A 44 13.46 -2.62 0.57
CA GLU A 44 12.70 -1.59 -0.13
C GLU A 44 11.19 -1.77 0.10
N LEU A 45 10.71 -3.02 0.17
CA LEU A 45 9.33 -3.32 0.55
C LEU A 45 9.01 -2.78 1.95
N VAL A 46 9.90 -2.98 2.92
CA VAL A 46 9.74 -2.44 4.28
C VAL A 46 9.68 -0.91 4.26
N GLU A 47 10.50 -0.24 3.44
CA GLU A 47 10.46 1.22 3.31
C GLU A 47 9.13 1.72 2.72
N ILE A 48 8.62 1.04 1.69
CA ILE A 48 7.31 1.32 1.09
C ILE A 48 6.21 1.17 2.14
N VAL A 49 6.20 0.06 2.87
CA VAL A 49 5.19 -0.25 3.88
C VAL A 49 5.20 0.80 5.00
N VAL A 50 6.38 1.12 5.56
CA VAL A 50 6.51 2.16 6.59
C VAL A 50 6.07 3.53 6.08
N ALA A 51 6.35 3.86 4.82
CA ALA A 51 5.90 5.12 4.22
C ALA A 51 4.36 5.16 4.08
N LEU A 52 3.74 4.05 3.67
CA LEU A 52 2.28 3.91 3.58
C LEU A 52 1.61 3.97 4.95
N GLU A 53 2.14 3.28 5.97
CA GLU A 53 1.67 3.34 7.35
C GLU A 53 1.60 4.79 7.84
N ARG A 54 2.68 5.56 7.64
CA ARG A 54 2.74 6.98 8.00
C ARG A 54 1.78 7.84 7.18
N ARG A 55 1.70 7.63 5.87
CA ARG A 55 0.85 8.39 4.94
C ARG A 55 -0.62 8.27 5.31
N PHE A 56 -1.05 7.07 5.67
CA PHE A 56 -2.45 6.74 5.91
C PHE A 56 -2.81 6.61 7.39
N SER A 57 -1.83 6.75 8.30
CA SER A 57 -2.00 6.49 9.74
C SER A 57 -2.60 5.10 10.01
N ILE A 58 -2.13 4.10 9.28
CA ILE A 58 -2.49 2.69 9.42
C ILE A 58 -1.30 1.90 9.98
N SER A 59 -1.53 0.65 10.36
CA SER A 59 -0.46 -0.29 10.67
C SER A 59 -0.64 -1.58 9.87
N ILE A 60 0.43 -2.03 9.23
CA ILE A 60 0.50 -3.25 8.43
C ILE A 60 1.37 -4.23 9.22
N ASP A 61 0.76 -5.30 9.73
CA ASP A 61 1.48 -6.35 10.44
C ASP A 61 2.45 -7.09 9.52
N ALA A 62 3.61 -7.51 10.03
CA ALA A 62 4.64 -8.23 9.26
C ALA A 62 4.11 -9.49 8.54
N ASP A 63 3.20 -10.23 9.17
CA ASP A 63 2.54 -11.41 8.56
C ASP A 63 1.69 -11.02 7.34
N ALA A 64 1.10 -9.83 7.37
CA ALA A 64 0.35 -9.28 6.26
C ALA A 64 1.25 -8.64 5.19
N GLU A 65 2.47 -8.23 5.58
CA GLU A 65 3.53 -7.75 4.70
C GLU A 65 4.07 -8.89 3.82
N ASP A 66 4.36 -10.05 4.43
CA ASP A 66 4.78 -11.28 3.73
C ASP A 66 3.71 -11.81 2.76
N ALA A 67 2.43 -11.45 2.98
CA ALA A 67 1.33 -11.81 2.10
C ALA A 67 1.18 -10.89 0.88
N VAL A 68 1.91 -9.77 0.83
CA VAL A 68 1.87 -8.84 -0.31
C VAL A 68 2.78 -9.36 -1.42
N VAL A 69 2.17 -9.92 -2.47
CA VAL A 69 2.91 -10.43 -3.64
C VAL A 69 2.80 -9.45 -4.81
N THR A 70 1.61 -8.92 -5.03
CA THR A 70 1.32 -8.01 -6.14
C THR A 70 1.05 -6.59 -5.68
N PHE A 71 1.18 -5.64 -6.61
CA PHE A 71 0.79 -4.24 -6.38
C PHE A 71 -0.70 -4.12 -6.03
N GLY A 72 -1.55 -4.94 -6.65
CA GLY A 72 -2.96 -5.04 -6.29
C GLY A 72 -3.15 -5.40 -4.82
N ASP A 73 -2.45 -6.44 -4.34
CA ASP A 73 -2.54 -6.87 -2.93
C ASP A 73 -2.17 -5.75 -1.95
N LEU A 74 -1.13 -4.98 -2.28
CA LEU A 74 -0.68 -3.84 -1.46
C LEU A 74 -1.75 -2.77 -1.37
N VAL A 75 -2.30 -2.33 -2.51
CA VAL A 75 -3.35 -1.31 -2.57
C VAL A 75 -4.59 -1.78 -1.81
N ASP A 76 -5.01 -3.02 -2.05
CA ASP A 76 -6.17 -3.62 -1.38
C ASP A 76 -5.99 -3.69 0.14
N ARG A 77 -4.78 -3.99 0.61
CA ARG A 77 -4.46 -4.02 2.03
C ARG A 77 -4.58 -2.64 2.65
N VAL A 78 -4.04 -1.61 2.00
CA VAL A 78 -4.16 -0.21 2.44
C VAL A 78 -5.62 0.21 2.51
N VAL A 79 -6.43 -0.08 1.49
CA VAL A 79 -7.87 0.22 1.46
C VAL A 79 -8.58 -0.42 2.65
N ARG A 80 -8.36 -1.73 2.88
CA ARG A 80 -8.98 -2.45 3.99
C ARG A 80 -8.62 -1.83 5.34
N LEU A 81 -7.34 -1.55 5.58
CA LEU A 81 -6.85 -0.98 6.84
C LEU A 81 -7.38 0.43 7.11
N ARG A 82 -7.45 1.29 6.08
CA ARG A 82 -8.04 2.64 6.20
C ARG A 82 -9.51 2.58 6.61
N HIS A 83 -10.24 1.65 6.01
CA HIS A 83 -11.66 1.47 6.33
C HIS A 83 -11.84 0.89 7.75
N ASP A 84 -10.99 -0.03 8.19
CA ASP A 84 -10.99 -0.56 9.55
C ASP A 84 -10.64 0.50 10.61
N ALA A 85 -9.59 1.30 10.37
CA ALA A 85 -9.20 2.39 11.25
C ALA A 85 -10.32 3.42 11.41
N THR A 86 -10.99 3.79 10.30
CA THR A 86 -12.13 4.72 10.31
C THR A 86 -13.29 4.16 11.14
N ARG A 87 -13.60 2.86 11.00
CA ARG A 87 -14.66 2.19 11.77
C ARG A 87 -14.34 2.13 13.26
N ALA A 88 -13.09 1.85 13.63
CA ALA A 88 -12.65 1.81 15.03
C ALA A 88 -12.80 3.18 15.71
N VAL A 89 -12.39 4.28 15.04
CA VAL A 89 -12.55 5.64 15.55
C VAL A 89 -14.02 6.01 15.70
N ALA A 90 -14.85 5.71 14.71
CA ALA A 90 -16.29 6.00 14.77
C ALA A 90 -17.01 5.23 15.89
N ALA A 91 -16.59 4.00 16.19
CA ALA A 91 -17.10 3.22 17.31
C ALA A 91 -16.67 3.80 18.67
N ALA A 92 -15.41 4.27 18.79
CA ALA A 92 -14.89 4.84 20.04
C ALA A 92 -15.52 6.19 20.42
N VAL A 93 -15.99 6.99 19.47
CA VAL A 93 -16.67 8.27 19.73
C VAL A 93 -18.14 8.12 20.14
N LYS A 94 -18.76 6.96 19.86
CA LYS A 94 -20.18 6.68 20.14
C LYS A 94 -20.45 5.96 21.47
N GLY A 95 -19.39 5.55 22.19
CA GLY A 95 -19.47 4.92 23.52
C GLY A 95 -19.11 5.89 24.64
#